data_AF-A0A512H5F3-F1
#
_entry.id   AF-A0A512H5F3-F1
#
_cell.length_a   1.000
_cell.length_b   1.000
_cell.length_c   1.000
_cell.angle_alpha   90.00
_cell.angle_beta   90.00
_cell.angle_gamma   90.00
#
_symmetry.space_group_name_H-M   'P 1'
#
loop_
_entity.id
_entity.type
_entity.pdbx_description
1 polymer ?
#
loop_
_entity_poly.entity_id
_entity_poly.type
_entity_poly.pdbx_seq_one_letter_code
_entity_poly.pdbx_strand_id
1 'polypeptide(L)'
;MSRPVRLLRCLLPCVVLLMALIGAIGPVEAASPTPPGQKPSPTVAEAQPPGLGLRFRYPAGWTVARVDGHTVLVSGPQGTEDWLTTLTISNQELPAAGGADQKAGAMITDYLAAIRARSGQHEVLQEAPFQFEGSGPGRGGAQAVVRFQGDDGPVRQWMVIVPRTDIPVAHVLLYSAPDDAFERGVPVVQRVLDSLVLLPARR
;
A
#
# COMPACT_ATOMS: atom_id res chain seq x y z
N MET A 1 33.08 -10.02 -44.76
CA MET A 1 33.71 -9.10 -43.78
C MET A 1 32.99 -9.34 -42.44
N SER A 2 33.31 -10.36 -41.63
CA SER A 2 34.52 -10.54 -40.79
C SER A 2 34.71 -9.32 -39.89
N ARG A 3 34.60 -9.36 -38.56
CA ARG A 3 34.92 -10.42 -37.58
C ARG A 3 34.12 -10.30 -36.26
N PRO A 4 34.02 -11.39 -35.47
CA PRO A 4 33.57 -11.44 -34.08
C PRO A 4 34.73 -11.27 -33.07
N VAL A 5 34.44 -10.86 -31.83
CA VAL A 5 35.39 -10.82 -30.69
C VAL A 5 34.66 -11.36 -29.45
N ARG A 6 34.79 -12.66 -29.16
CA ARG A 6 35.73 -13.37 -28.26
C ARG A 6 35.21 -13.55 -26.83
N LEU A 7 34.96 -14.83 -26.54
CA LEU A 7 34.88 -15.45 -25.23
C LEU A 7 36.02 -15.01 -24.30
N LEU A 8 35.70 -14.84 -23.01
CA LEU A 8 36.66 -15.08 -21.94
C LEU A 8 36.10 -16.15 -21.00
N ARG A 9 36.52 -17.39 -21.27
CA ARG A 9 36.56 -18.49 -20.30
C ARG A 9 37.69 -18.18 -19.32
N CYS A 10 37.41 -18.18 -18.02
CA CYS A 10 38.41 -18.46 -17.00
C CYS A 10 38.04 -19.77 -16.31
N LEU A 11 38.86 -20.78 -16.56
CA LEU A 11 38.88 -22.09 -15.92
C LEU A 11 39.94 -22.09 -14.83
N LEU A 12 39.56 -22.60 -13.65
CA LEU A 12 40.36 -23.44 -12.72
C LEU A 12 41.62 -22.81 -12.04
N PRO A 13 42.30 -23.52 -11.09
CA PRO A 13 41.82 -24.14 -9.84
C PRO A 13 42.84 -23.92 -8.66
N CYS A 14 42.51 -24.27 -7.41
CA CYS A 14 43.47 -24.61 -6.33
C CYS A 14 42.67 -25.08 -5.11
N VAL A 15 42.48 -26.37 -4.82
CA VAL A 15 43.42 -27.38 -4.27
C VAL A 15 43.98 -26.98 -2.89
N VAL A 16 43.35 -27.59 -1.87
CA VAL A 16 43.90 -28.21 -0.63
C VAL A 16 44.52 -27.31 0.44
N LEU A 17 43.93 -27.31 1.64
CA LEU A 17 44.65 -27.74 2.85
C LEU A 17 43.70 -28.21 3.97
N LEU A 18 43.92 -29.46 4.38
CA LEU A 18 43.37 -30.12 5.56
C LEU A 18 44.30 -29.81 6.74
N MET A 19 43.79 -29.28 7.86
CA MET A 19 44.44 -29.34 9.17
C MET A 19 43.38 -29.48 10.25
N ALA A 20 43.43 -30.60 10.95
CA ALA A 20 42.65 -30.91 12.12
C ALA A 20 43.15 -30.10 13.33
N LEU A 21 42.23 -29.56 14.13
CA LEU A 21 42.50 -29.12 15.49
C LEU A 21 41.36 -29.56 16.39
N ILE A 22 41.69 -30.55 17.21
CA ILE A 22 40.91 -31.05 18.34
C ILE A 22 40.96 -29.95 19.42
N GLY A 23 39.79 -29.44 19.82
CA GLY A 23 39.66 -28.44 20.87
C GLY A 23 38.38 -28.64 21.66
N ALA A 24 38.54 -29.13 22.89
CA ALA A 24 37.64 -29.13 24.05
C ALA A 24 36.12 -28.93 23.84
N ILE A 25 35.36 -30.00 24.09
CA ILE A 25 33.92 -29.94 24.35
C ILE A 25 33.74 -29.34 25.75
N GLY A 26 33.42 -28.04 25.83
CA GLY A 26 32.88 -27.44 27.05
C GLY A 26 31.48 -27.98 27.35
N PRO A 27 30.97 -27.86 28.59
CA PRO A 27 29.62 -28.29 28.92
C PRO A 27 28.62 -27.54 28.03
N VAL A 28 27.79 -28.30 27.32
CA VAL A 28 26.64 -27.78 26.58
C VAL A 28 25.71 -27.16 27.62
N GLU A 29 25.76 -25.84 27.75
CA GLU A 29 24.74 -25.10 28.48
C GLU A 29 23.42 -25.35 27.74
N ALA A 30 22.50 -26.03 28.42
CA ALA A 30 21.19 -26.35 27.88
C ALA A 30 20.49 -25.03 27.55
N ALA A 31 20.45 -24.69 26.26
CA ALA A 31 19.59 -23.62 25.77
C ALA A 31 18.17 -23.94 26.25
N SER A 32 17.62 -23.04 27.06
CA SER A 32 16.23 -23.15 27.49
C SER A 32 15.33 -23.23 26.25
N PRO A 33 14.37 -24.17 26.18
CA PRO A 33 13.47 -24.25 25.04
C PRO A 33 12.74 -22.91 24.91
N THR A 34 12.89 -22.26 23.75
CA THR A 34 12.14 -21.05 23.43
C THR A 34 10.65 -21.39 23.48
N PRO A 35 9.81 -20.62 24.18
CA PRO A 35 8.38 -20.88 24.21
C PRO A 35 7.83 -20.92 22.77
N PRO A 36 7.08 -21.95 22.36
CA PRO A 36 6.43 -21.94 21.06
C PRO A 36 5.34 -20.86 21.08
N GLY A 37 5.45 -19.90 20.17
CA GLY A 37 4.30 -19.06 19.79
C GLY A 37 4.35 -17.59 20.19
N GLN A 38 5.39 -16.85 19.78
CA GLN A 38 5.14 -15.49 19.30
C GLN A 38 5.26 -15.51 17.78
N LYS A 39 4.12 -15.37 17.09
CA LYS A 39 4.12 -14.89 15.70
C LYS A 39 4.92 -13.59 15.73
N PRO A 40 5.93 -13.39 14.85
CA PRO A 40 6.62 -12.12 14.76
C PRO A 40 5.56 -11.02 14.64
N SER A 41 5.55 -10.07 15.59
CA SER A 41 4.73 -8.87 15.43
C SER A 41 5.09 -8.28 14.07
N PRO A 42 4.10 -8.02 13.19
CA PRO A 42 4.41 -7.46 11.89
C PRO A 42 5.17 -6.16 12.13
N THR A 43 6.43 -6.11 11.69
CA THR A 43 7.23 -4.90 11.79
C THR A 43 6.50 -3.81 11.00
N VAL A 44 6.32 -2.64 11.62
CA VAL A 44 5.60 -1.51 11.03
C VAL A 44 6.63 -0.47 10.59
N ALA A 45 6.48 0.04 9.37
CA ALA A 45 7.23 1.18 8.85
C ALA A 45 6.34 2.43 8.82
N GLU A 46 6.95 3.61 8.71
CA GLU A 46 6.26 4.90 8.60
C GLU A 46 6.74 5.65 7.35
N ALA A 47 5.83 6.34 6.67
CA ALA A 47 6.10 7.16 5.50
C ALA A 47 5.50 8.55 5.66
N GLN A 48 6.22 9.55 5.17
CA GLN A 48 5.74 10.93 5.00
C GLN A 48 6.14 11.41 3.60
N PRO A 49 5.38 11.03 2.55
CA PRO A 49 5.75 11.38 1.19
C PRO A 49 5.78 12.90 0.99
N PRO A 50 6.90 13.47 0.46
CA PRO A 50 6.96 14.90 0.19
C PRO A 50 5.87 15.32 -0.79
N GLY A 51 5.18 16.43 -0.49
CA GLY A 51 4.10 16.99 -1.32
C GLY A 51 2.69 16.58 -0.92
N LEU A 52 2.52 15.45 -0.20
CA LEU A 52 1.18 14.99 0.19
C LEU A 52 0.64 15.67 1.45
N GLY A 53 1.49 16.15 2.36
CA GLY A 53 1.03 16.79 3.60
C GLY A 53 0.32 15.82 4.55
N LEU A 54 0.77 14.56 4.56
CA LEU A 54 0.30 13.50 5.44
C LEU A 54 1.47 12.58 5.83
N ARG A 55 1.27 11.80 6.89
CA ARG A 55 2.10 10.63 7.24
C ARG A 55 1.21 9.44 7.59
N PHE A 56 1.72 8.23 7.41
CA PHE A 56 1.01 7.00 7.71
C PHE A 56 1.98 5.85 8.01
N ARG A 57 1.46 4.81 8.67
CA ARG A 57 2.16 3.56 8.94
C ARG A 57 1.69 2.47 7.98
N TYR A 58 2.59 1.55 7.66
CA TYR A 58 2.34 0.44 6.73
C TYR A 58 3.20 -0.78 7.10
N PRO A 59 2.89 -1.99 6.62
CA PRO A 59 3.73 -3.17 6.88
C PRO A 59 5.15 -2.96 6.37
N ALA A 60 6.19 -3.26 7.16
CA ALA A 60 7.58 -2.99 6.79
C ALA A 60 8.08 -3.80 5.58
N GLY A 61 7.39 -4.88 5.21
CA GLY A 61 7.67 -5.63 3.97
C GLY A 61 7.04 -5.03 2.72
N TRP A 62 6.16 -4.03 2.86
CA TRP A 62 5.54 -3.35 1.73
C TRP A 62 6.43 -2.21 1.24
N THR A 63 6.22 -1.82 0.00
CA THR A 63 6.93 -0.72 -0.66
C THR A 63 6.05 0.50 -0.76
N VAL A 64 6.64 1.69 -0.64
CA VAL A 64 6.00 2.98 -0.95
C VAL A 64 6.75 3.60 -2.11
N ALA A 65 6.12 3.66 -3.27
CA ALA A 65 6.66 4.23 -4.49
C ALA A 65 5.94 5.54 -4.82
N ARG A 66 6.69 6.56 -5.23
CA ARG A 66 6.11 7.78 -5.78
C ARG A 66 5.68 7.54 -7.22
N VAL A 67 4.43 7.85 -7.55
CA VAL A 67 3.92 7.83 -8.93
C VAL A 67 4.13 9.20 -9.56
N ASP A 68 3.73 10.27 -8.86
CA ASP A 68 3.94 11.66 -9.27
C ASP A 68 4.06 12.60 -8.04
N GLY A 69 3.97 13.92 -8.24
CA GLY A 69 4.07 14.91 -7.16
C GLY A 69 2.93 14.88 -6.12
N HIS A 70 1.83 14.21 -6.44
CA HIS A 70 0.58 14.20 -5.68
C HIS A 70 0.04 12.80 -5.42
N THR A 71 0.81 11.75 -5.75
CA THR A 71 0.37 10.36 -5.67
C THR A 71 1.48 9.43 -5.23
N VAL A 72 1.20 8.57 -4.26
CA VAL A 72 2.02 7.41 -3.91
C VAL A 72 1.25 6.11 -4.09
N LEU A 73 1.98 5.06 -4.44
CA LEU A 73 1.54 3.68 -4.50
C LEU A 73 2.17 2.92 -3.32
N VAL A 74 1.34 2.27 -2.53
CA VAL A 74 1.75 1.32 -1.49
C VAL A 74 1.38 -0.08 -1.95
N SER A 75 2.33 -1.01 -1.96
CA SER A 75 2.09 -2.38 -2.46
C SER A 75 2.90 -3.41 -1.68
N GLY A 76 2.44 -4.66 -1.68
CA GLY A 76 3.18 -5.79 -1.12
C GLY A 76 4.51 -6.05 -1.85
N PRO A 77 5.30 -7.02 -1.40
CA PRO A 77 6.53 -7.40 -2.10
C PRO A 77 6.23 -8.00 -3.48
N GLN A 78 7.05 -7.67 -4.49
CA GLN A 78 6.92 -8.21 -5.83
C GLN A 78 7.04 -9.75 -5.83
N GLY A 79 6.17 -10.42 -6.59
CA GLY A 79 6.12 -11.88 -6.67
C GLY A 79 5.37 -12.56 -5.52
N THR A 80 4.72 -11.79 -4.65
CA THR A 80 3.79 -12.30 -3.62
C THR A 80 2.34 -12.09 -4.04
N GLU A 81 1.40 -12.77 -3.38
CA GLU A 81 -0.03 -12.53 -3.58
C GLU A 81 -0.43 -11.08 -3.29
N ASP A 82 0.25 -10.44 -2.33
CA ASP A 82 0.02 -9.04 -1.95
C ASP A 82 0.50 -8.05 -3.02
N TRP A 83 1.27 -8.48 -4.02
CA TRP A 83 1.78 -7.58 -5.09
C TRP A 83 0.66 -6.96 -5.91
N LEU A 84 -0.40 -7.72 -6.19
CA LEU A 84 -1.57 -7.26 -6.94
C LEU A 84 -2.55 -6.47 -6.04
N THR A 85 -2.29 -6.42 -4.74
CA THR A 85 -3.04 -5.61 -3.79
C THR A 85 -2.34 -4.27 -3.63
N THR A 86 -3.01 -3.21 -4.08
CA THR A 86 -2.41 -1.87 -4.17
C THR A 86 -3.25 -0.87 -3.42
N LEU A 87 -2.58 0.03 -2.70
CA LEU A 87 -3.20 1.20 -2.08
C LEU A 87 -2.56 2.45 -2.69
N THR A 88 -3.34 3.18 -3.46
CA THR A 88 -2.93 4.49 -3.95
C THR A 88 -3.40 5.56 -2.96
N ILE A 89 -2.54 6.51 -2.63
CA ILE A 89 -2.87 7.68 -1.81
C ILE A 89 -2.53 8.93 -2.63
N SER A 90 -3.52 9.78 -2.87
CA SER A 90 -3.37 10.96 -3.71
C SER A 90 -4.03 12.22 -3.14
N ASN A 91 -3.54 13.38 -3.55
CA ASN A 91 -4.20 14.66 -3.32
C ASN A 91 -5.05 15.02 -4.54
N GLN A 92 -6.31 15.37 -4.32
CA GLN A 92 -7.20 15.87 -5.37
C GLN A 92 -7.86 17.17 -4.94
N GLU A 93 -8.09 18.08 -5.88
CA GLU A 93 -8.83 19.31 -5.59
C GLU A 93 -10.28 18.99 -5.24
N LEU A 94 -10.78 19.67 -4.21
CA LEU A 94 -12.19 19.57 -3.84
C LEU A 94 -13.06 20.36 -4.83
N PRO A 95 -14.24 19.85 -5.22
CA PRO A 95 -15.23 20.63 -5.98
C PRO A 95 -15.53 21.99 -5.33
N ALA A 96 -15.84 23.01 -6.12
CA ALA A 96 -16.00 24.38 -5.61
C ALA A 96 -17.19 24.54 -4.65
N ALA A 97 -18.35 23.95 -4.99
CA ALA A 97 -19.61 24.12 -4.27
C ALA A 97 -19.85 23.02 -3.22
N GLY A 98 -20.55 23.37 -2.14
CA GLY A 98 -21.03 22.44 -1.12
C GLY A 98 -20.22 22.40 0.18
N GLY A 99 -20.70 21.63 1.16
CA GLY A 99 -19.93 21.30 2.37
C GLY A 99 -18.90 20.20 2.10
N ALA A 100 -17.95 19.98 3.02
CA ALA A 100 -16.88 18.99 2.87
C ALA A 100 -17.40 17.59 2.51
N ASP A 101 -18.39 17.09 3.26
CA ASP A 101 -18.96 15.75 3.02
C ASP A 101 -19.73 15.66 1.69
N GLN A 102 -20.44 16.73 1.32
CA GLN A 102 -21.12 16.80 0.02
C GLN A 102 -20.12 16.76 -1.13
N LYS A 103 -18.99 17.47 -0.99
CA LYS A 103 -17.89 17.45 -1.97
C LYS A 103 -17.25 16.07 -2.07
N ALA A 104 -17.05 15.37 -0.95
CA ALA A 104 -16.57 13.99 -0.95
C ALA A 104 -17.56 13.04 -1.67
N GLY A 105 -18.86 13.16 -1.38
CA GLY A 105 -19.89 12.36 -2.06
C GLY A 105 -19.95 12.63 -3.57
N ALA A 106 -19.77 13.89 -3.99
CA ALA A 106 -19.67 14.23 -5.41
C ALA A 106 -18.46 13.55 -6.07
N MET A 107 -17.30 13.56 -5.42
CA MET A 107 -16.12 12.85 -5.94
C MET A 107 -16.31 11.33 -6.02
N ILE A 108 -17.01 10.70 -5.06
CA ILE A 108 -17.42 9.28 -5.16
C ILE A 108 -18.34 9.07 -6.36
N THR A 109 -19.31 9.95 -6.56
CA THR A 109 -20.24 9.87 -7.70
C THR A 109 -19.49 9.95 -9.04
N ASP A 110 -18.57 10.91 -9.17
CA ASP A 110 -17.74 11.09 -10.37
C ASP A 110 -16.85 9.86 -10.62
N TYR A 111 -16.27 9.31 -9.55
CA TYR A 111 -15.47 8.09 -9.62
C TYR A 111 -16.27 6.88 -10.12
N LEU A 112 -17.45 6.65 -9.53
CA LEU A 112 -18.33 5.56 -9.94
C LEU A 112 -18.81 5.76 -11.38
N ALA A 113 -19.15 6.98 -11.79
CA ALA A 113 -19.49 7.29 -13.18
C ALA A 113 -18.34 6.96 -14.15
N ALA A 114 -17.10 7.28 -13.79
CA ALA A 114 -15.93 6.92 -14.57
C ALA A 114 -15.73 5.40 -14.68
N ILE A 115 -16.01 4.63 -13.61
CA ILE A 115 -16.05 3.16 -13.66
C ILE A 115 -17.11 2.70 -14.66
N ARG A 116 -18.35 3.19 -14.55
CA ARG A 116 -19.45 2.82 -15.46
C ARG A 116 -19.12 3.07 -16.93
N ALA A 117 -18.44 4.18 -17.21
CA ALA A 117 -18.09 4.55 -18.57
C ALA A 117 -17.02 3.64 -19.19
N ARG A 118 -16.11 3.06 -18.39
CA ARG A 118 -15.00 2.24 -18.88
C ARG A 118 -15.21 0.73 -18.75
N SER A 119 -16.09 0.29 -17.86
CA SER A 119 -16.34 -1.14 -17.61
C SER A 119 -17.69 -1.57 -18.18
N GLY A 120 -17.70 -2.66 -18.96
CA GLY A 120 -18.95 -3.25 -19.46
C GLY A 120 -19.80 -3.91 -18.35
N GLN A 121 -19.17 -4.31 -17.24
CA GLN A 121 -19.83 -4.88 -16.07
C GLN A 121 -19.25 -4.24 -14.80
N HIS A 122 -20.15 -3.71 -13.95
CA HIS A 122 -19.81 -3.15 -12.65
C HIS A 122 -20.95 -3.37 -11.65
N GLU A 123 -20.62 -3.37 -10.37
CA GLU A 123 -21.53 -3.50 -9.25
C GLU A 123 -21.04 -2.60 -8.11
N VAL A 124 -21.89 -1.69 -7.64
CA VAL A 124 -21.60 -0.90 -6.44
C VAL A 124 -22.04 -1.73 -5.24
N LEU A 125 -21.08 -2.20 -4.46
CA LEU A 125 -21.30 -3.07 -3.31
C LEU A 125 -21.61 -2.28 -2.03
N GLN A 126 -21.02 -1.08 -1.92
CA GLN A 126 -21.23 -0.19 -0.78
C GLN A 126 -21.03 1.27 -1.21
N GLU A 127 -21.85 2.15 -0.65
CA GLU A 127 -21.62 3.59 -0.62
C GLU A 127 -22.06 4.09 0.76
N ALA A 128 -21.18 4.79 1.47
CA ALA A 128 -21.45 5.24 2.83
C ALA A 128 -20.66 6.49 3.19
N PRO A 129 -21.12 7.27 4.20
CA PRO A 129 -20.26 8.21 4.89
C PRO A 129 -19.01 7.52 5.44
N PHE A 130 -17.92 8.28 5.54
CA PHE A 130 -16.68 7.84 6.18
C PHE A 130 -16.36 8.77 7.35
N GLN A 131 -16.16 8.18 8.53
CA GLN A 131 -15.71 8.92 9.70
C GLN A 131 -14.19 8.86 9.77
N PHE A 132 -13.53 10.02 9.75
CA PHE A 132 -12.08 10.08 9.87
C PHE A 132 -11.68 10.07 11.34
N GLU A 133 -11.09 8.97 11.78
CA GLU A 133 -10.59 8.76 13.15
C GLU A 133 -9.11 9.14 13.31
N GLY A 134 -8.44 9.47 12.21
CA GLY A 134 -7.04 9.90 12.21
C GLY A 134 -6.85 11.30 12.81
N SER A 135 -5.59 11.72 12.91
CA SER A 135 -5.25 13.05 13.44
C SER A 135 -5.11 14.10 12.33
N GLY A 136 -5.41 15.37 12.65
CA GLY A 136 -5.17 16.51 11.76
C GLY A 136 -6.42 17.20 11.24
N PRO A 137 -6.32 18.01 10.16
CA PRO A 137 -7.43 18.78 9.58
C PRO A 137 -8.34 17.92 8.69
N GLY A 138 -8.84 16.80 9.21
CA GLY A 138 -9.88 15.97 8.60
C GLY A 138 -10.95 15.66 9.65
N ARG A 139 -12.21 15.44 9.25
CA ARG A 139 -13.33 15.19 10.18
C ARG A 139 -14.30 14.11 9.70
N GLY A 140 -14.67 14.17 8.43
CA GLY A 140 -15.57 13.24 7.77
C GLY A 140 -15.11 12.97 6.35
N GLY A 141 -15.97 12.35 5.56
CA GLY A 141 -15.66 11.92 4.21
C GLY A 141 -16.73 11.02 3.63
N ALA A 142 -16.38 10.38 2.52
CA ALA A 142 -17.22 9.42 1.84
C ALA A 142 -16.38 8.20 1.42
N GLN A 143 -17.04 7.05 1.31
CA GLN A 143 -16.42 5.83 0.84
C GLN A 143 -17.36 5.04 -0.07
N ALA A 144 -16.77 4.28 -0.98
CA ALA A 144 -17.49 3.32 -1.79
C ALA A 144 -16.65 2.06 -2.05
N VAL A 145 -17.34 0.93 -2.17
CA VAL A 145 -16.76 -0.33 -2.64
C VAL A 145 -17.44 -0.69 -3.95
N VAL A 146 -16.65 -0.89 -5.00
CA VAL A 146 -17.13 -1.23 -6.34
C VAL A 146 -16.40 -2.45 -6.85
N ARG A 147 -17.14 -3.35 -7.50
CA ARG A 147 -16.62 -4.48 -8.26
C ARG A 147 -16.83 -4.21 -9.74
N PHE A 148 -15.85 -4.54 -10.58
CA PHE A 148 -15.96 -4.43 -12.03
C PHE A 148 -14.99 -5.37 -12.74
N GLN A 149 -15.19 -5.56 -14.03
CA GLN A 149 -14.27 -6.34 -14.86
C GLN A 149 -13.04 -5.48 -15.24
N GLY A 150 -11.86 -5.89 -14.77
CA GLY A 150 -10.57 -5.38 -15.23
C GLY A 150 -9.96 -6.27 -16.32
N ASP A 151 -8.78 -5.88 -16.80
CA ASP A 151 -8.09 -6.59 -17.89
C ASP A 151 -7.68 -8.02 -17.49
N ASP A 152 -7.21 -8.20 -16.25
CA ASP A 152 -6.74 -9.48 -15.73
C ASP A 152 -7.82 -10.28 -14.97
N GLY A 153 -9.08 -9.82 -14.98
CA GLY A 153 -10.17 -10.47 -14.24
C GLY A 153 -11.05 -9.50 -13.44
N PRO A 154 -11.99 -10.03 -12.64
CA PRO A 154 -12.81 -9.22 -11.75
C PRO A 154 -11.95 -8.57 -10.67
N VAL A 155 -12.08 -7.26 -10.53
CA VAL A 155 -11.37 -6.43 -9.57
C VAL A 155 -12.39 -5.81 -8.62
N ARG A 156 -12.01 -5.68 -7.36
CA ARG A 156 -12.75 -4.88 -6.39
C ARG A 156 -11.89 -3.73 -5.89
N GLN A 157 -12.52 -2.57 -5.77
CA GLN A 157 -11.88 -1.35 -5.30
C GLN A 157 -12.64 -0.75 -4.14
N TRP A 158 -11.90 -0.24 -3.16
CA TRP A 158 -12.43 0.55 -2.06
C TRP A 158 -11.79 1.93 -2.09
N MET A 159 -12.64 2.92 -2.31
CA MET A 159 -12.26 4.33 -2.31
C MET A 159 -12.70 4.96 -1.00
N VAL A 160 -11.79 5.71 -0.39
CA VAL A 160 -12.04 6.56 0.78
C VAL A 160 -11.57 7.97 0.45
N ILE A 161 -12.44 8.94 0.66
CA ILE A 161 -12.16 10.36 0.41
C ILE A 161 -12.24 11.10 1.74
N VAL A 162 -11.14 11.74 2.13
CA VAL A 162 -11.06 12.57 3.34
C VAL A 162 -10.77 14.02 2.93
N PRO A 163 -11.80 14.89 2.85
CA PRO A 163 -11.62 16.31 2.63
C PRO A 163 -10.81 16.96 3.75
N ARG A 164 -9.90 17.85 3.38
CA ARG A 164 -9.23 18.69 4.36
C ARG A 164 -10.09 19.88 4.76
N THR A 165 -9.95 20.30 6.02
CA THR A 165 -10.67 21.46 6.56
C THR A 165 -9.87 22.76 6.49
N ASP A 166 -8.58 22.70 6.15
CA ASP A 166 -7.66 23.85 6.15
C ASP A 166 -7.23 24.33 4.75
N ILE A 167 -7.40 23.50 3.72
CA ILE A 167 -7.10 23.80 2.30
C ILE A 167 -8.10 23.08 1.37
N PRO A 168 -8.31 23.54 0.12
CA PRO A 168 -9.30 22.95 -0.80
C PRO A 168 -8.82 21.65 -1.48
N VAL A 169 -8.31 20.71 -0.69
CA VAL A 169 -7.77 19.43 -1.16
C VAL A 169 -8.41 18.28 -0.37
N ALA A 170 -8.69 17.17 -1.03
CA ALA A 170 -9.03 15.90 -0.41
C ALA A 170 -7.88 14.90 -0.54
N HIS A 171 -7.71 14.08 0.50
CA HIS A 171 -6.92 12.86 0.40
C HIS A 171 -7.81 11.75 -0.13
N VAL A 172 -7.39 11.16 -1.24
CA VAL A 172 -8.08 10.03 -1.87
C VAL A 172 -7.23 8.79 -1.69
N LEU A 173 -7.76 7.83 -0.94
CA LEU A 173 -7.20 6.50 -0.79
C LEU A 173 -7.98 5.53 -1.66
N LEU A 174 -7.30 4.81 -2.53
CA LEU A 174 -7.90 3.82 -3.42
C LEU A 174 -7.18 2.49 -3.25
N TYR A 175 -7.84 1.57 -2.56
CA TYR A 175 -7.42 0.18 -2.47
C TYR A 175 -7.97 -0.61 -3.65
N SER A 176 -7.13 -1.39 -4.32
CA SER A 176 -7.50 -2.26 -5.45
C SER A 176 -6.92 -3.64 -5.26
N ALA A 177 -7.72 -4.68 -5.53
CA ALA A 177 -7.29 -6.07 -5.50
C ALA A 177 -8.17 -6.94 -6.43
N PRO A 178 -7.67 -8.12 -6.85
CA PRO A 178 -8.54 -9.18 -7.39
C PRO A 178 -9.72 -9.47 -6.45
N ASP A 179 -10.90 -9.75 -7.01
CA ASP A 179 -12.12 -9.88 -6.21
C ASP A 179 -12.05 -10.95 -5.11
N ASP A 180 -11.32 -12.05 -5.37
CA ASP A 180 -11.09 -13.17 -4.45
C ASP A 180 -10.01 -12.91 -3.40
N ALA A 181 -9.17 -11.89 -3.62
CA ALA A 181 -8.11 -11.46 -2.70
C ALA A 181 -8.51 -10.23 -1.86
N PHE A 182 -9.55 -9.51 -2.28
CA PHE A 182 -9.92 -8.23 -1.71
C PHE A 182 -10.06 -8.24 -0.18
N GLU A 183 -10.85 -9.18 0.36
CA GLU A 183 -11.13 -9.27 1.80
C GLU A 183 -9.87 -9.55 2.64
N ARG A 184 -8.86 -10.23 2.07
CA ARG A 184 -7.61 -10.51 2.78
C ARG A 184 -6.82 -9.24 3.06
N GLY A 185 -6.84 -8.27 2.14
CA GLY A 185 -6.10 -7.01 2.26
C GLY A 185 -6.83 -5.91 3.03
N VAL A 186 -8.16 -5.98 3.18
CA VAL A 186 -8.95 -4.96 3.91
C VAL A 186 -8.38 -4.66 5.31
N PRO A 187 -8.05 -5.65 6.17
CA PRO A 187 -7.48 -5.36 7.49
C PRO A 187 -6.12 -4.66 7.44
N VAL A 188 -5.33 -4.86 6.38
CA VAL A 188 -4.04 -4.17 6.20
C VAL A 188 -4.29 -2.71 5.85
N VAL A 189 -5.17 -2.44 4.89
CA VAL A 189 -5.52 -1.09 4.44
C VAL A 189 -6.20 -0.30 5.55
N GLN A 190 -7.08 -0.92 6.32
CA GLN A 190 -7.71 -0.29 7.48
C GLN A 190 -6.65 0.20 8.48
N ARG A 191 -5.62 -0.60 8.78
CA ARG A 191 -4.51 -0.16 9.66
C ARG A 191 -3.74 1.02 9.09
N VAL A 192 -3.60 1.12 7.75
CA VAL A 192 -3.00 2.30 7.11
C VAL A 192 -3.88 3.52 7.34
N LEU A 193 -5.19 3.40 7.06
CA LEU A 193 -6.19 4.45 7.27
C LEU A 193 -6.21 4.94 8.74
N ASP A 194 -6.26 4.01 9.69
CA ASP A 194 -6.29 4.31 11.14
C ASP A 194 -5.02 5.02 11.62
N SER A 195 -3.91 4.82 10.90
CA SER A 195 -2.63 5.46 11.22
C SER A 195 -2.42 6.82 10.57
N LEU A 196 -3.34 7.26 9.70
CA LEU A 196 -3.20 8.51 8.95
C LEU A 196 -3.13 9.70 9.90
N VAL A 197 -2.12 10.54 9.65
CA VAL A 197 -2.03 11.86 10.25
C VAL A 197 -1.89 12.88 9.14
N LEU A 198 -2.90 13.73 9.02
CA LEU A 198 -2.92 14.86 8.12
C LEU A 198 -2.12 16.00 8.75
N LEU A 199 -1.06 16.43 8.08
CA LEU A 199 -0.20 17.51 8.58
C LEU A 199 -0.85 18.86 8.23
N PRO A 200 -0.81 19.86 9.13
CA PRO A 200 -1.32 21.20 8.82
C PRO A 200 -0.69 21.78 7.55
N ALA A 201 -1.45 22.56 6.79
CA ALA A 201 -0.91 23.29 5.65
C ALA A 201 0.23 24.22 6.10
N ARG A 202 1.33 24.23 5.35
CA ARG A 202 2.41 25.20 5.57
C ARG A 202 1.94 26.55 5.03
N ARG A 203 2.01 27.58 5.87
CA ARG A 203 1.76 28.97 5.49
C ARG A 203 2.91 29.53 4.67
#